data_AF-A0AAU5TLB9-F1
#
_entry.id   AF-A0AAU5TLB9-F1
#
_cell.length_a   1.000
_cell.length_b   1.000
_cell.length_c   1.000
_cell.angle_alpha   90.00
_cell.angle_beta   90.00
_cell.angle_gamma   90.00
#
_symmetry.space_group_name_H-M   'P 1'
#
loop_
_entity.id
_entity.type
_entity.pdbx_description
1 polymer ?
#
loop_
_entity_poly.entity_id
_entity_poly.type
_entity_poly.pdbx_seq_one_letter_code
_entity_poly.pdbx_strand_id
1 'polypeptide(L)'
;MFDVVDLEKYLAYFSRLPEVAPKYGGRMVAFGRFRDNVVGDLTPRQVLFLVEWDSEEAFNSFRDDPELADLHPLRESGTASYIWQTFDGSDMSDPTGVSLDDVLAVLKP
;
A
#
# COMPACT_ATOMS: atom_id res chain seq x y z
N MET A 1 -3.25 -0.64 -5.51
CA MET A 1 -3.12 -1.74 -6.49
C MET A 1 -2.60 -1.21 -7.81
N PHE A 2 -1.93 -2.01 -8.64
CA PHE A 2 -1.33 -1.54 -9.90
C PHE A 2 -0.97 -2.67 -10.86
N ASP A 3 -0.70 -2.30 -12.11
CA ASP A 3 -0.06 -3.15 -13.12
C ASP A 3 1.43 -2.83 -13.18
N VAL A 4 2.27 -3.83 -13.42
CA VAL A 4 3.72 -3.62 -13.62
C VAL A 4 3.97 -3.45 -15.12
N VAL A 5 4.59 -2.34 -15.51
CA VAL A 5 4.92 -2.05 -16.92
C VAL A 5 6.43 -1.97 -17.17
N ASP A 6 7.22 -1.75 -16.13
CA ASP A 6 8.68 -1.82 -16.17
C ASP A 6 9.18 -2.50 -14.88
N LEU A 7 9.59 -3.77 -15.04
CA LEU A 7 9.99 -4.62 -13.93
C LEU A 7 11.27 -4.12 -13.25
N GLU A 8 12.23 -3.61 -14.03
CA GLU A 8 13.52 -3.15 -13.51
C GLU A 8 13.32 -1.95 -12.58
N LYS A 9 12.52 -0.97 -13.02
CA LYS A 9 12.20 0.20 -12.19
C LYS A 9 11.39 -0.18 -10.95
N TYR A 10 10.41 -1.07 -11.09
CA TYR A 10 9.61 -1.49 -9.94
C TYR A 10 10.44 -2.24 -8.90
N LEU A 11 11.38 -3.09 -9.33
CA LEU A 11 12.30 -3.77 -8.41
C LEU A 11 13.28 -2.79 -7.75
N ALA A 12 13.78 -1.78 -8.49
CA ALA A 12 14.60 -0.73 -7.92
C ALA A 12 13.86 0.05 -6.82
N TYR A 13 12.58 0.39 -7.05
CA TYR A 13 11.71 0.97 -6.02
C TYR A 13 11.53 0.03 -4.82
N PHE A 14 11.09 -1.20 -5.09
CA PHE A 14 10.70 -2.15 -4.05
C PHE A 14 11.88 -2.57 -3.16
N SER A 15 13.09 -2.67 -3.72
CA SER A 15 14.29 -3.05 -2.96
C SER A 15 14.71 -2.02 -1.90
N ARG A 16 14.46 -0.72 -2.15
CA ARG A 16 14.79 0.38 -1.22
C ARG A 16 13.73 0.57 -0.14
N LEU A 17 12.48 0.21 -0.43
CA LEU A 17 11.35 0.51 0.43
C LEU A 17 11.46 -0.05 1.86
N PRO A 18 11.97 -1.30 2.11
CA PRO A 18 12.14 -1.83 3.45
C PRO A 18 13.11 -1.05 4.34
N GLU A 19 14.03 -0.28 3.76
CA GLU A 19 14.97 0.55 4.51
C GLU A 19 14.41 1.95 4.76
N VAL A 20 13.51 2.41 3.89
CA VAL A 20 12.98 3.78 3.90
C VAL A 20 11.69 3.87 4.70
N ALA A 21 10.69 3.05 4.38
CA ALA A 21 9.34 3.17 4.95
C ALA A 21 9.32 3.09 6.50
N PRO A 22 10.07 2.19 7.16
CA PRO A 22 10.07 2.12 8.62
C PRO A 22 10.57 3.38 9.33
N LYS A 23 11.36 4.23 8.65
CA LYS A 23 11.82 5.52 9.21
C LYS A 23 10.67 6.50 9.45
N TYR A 24 9.53 6.28 8.78
CA TYR A 24 8.31 7.07 8.92
C TYR A 24 7.17 6.23 9.51
N GLY A 25 7.46 5.15 10.23
CA GLY A 25 6.42 4.29 10.81
C GLY A 25 5.68 3.42 9.79
N GLY A 26 6.21 3.28 8.57
CA GLY A 26 5.63 2.43 7.53
C GLY A 26 6.02 0.96 7.69
N ARG A 27 5.03 0.07 7.66
CA ARG A 27 5.21 -1.39 7.74
C ARG A 27 4.52 -2.08 6.58
N MET A 28 5.28 -2.85 5.79
CA MET A 28 4.72 -3.65 4.70
C MET A 28 3.93 -4.83 5.28
N VAL A 29 2.63 -4.87 5.02
CA VAL A 29 1.70 -5.87 5.59
C VAL A 29 1.41 -7.00 4.61
N ALA A 30 1.15 -6.67 3.35
CA ALA A 30 0.78 -7.66 2.35
C ALA A 30 1.31 -7.29 0.96
N PHE A 31 1.79 -8.29 0.22
CA PHE A 31 2.14 -8.18 -1.20
C PHE A 31 1.62 -9.41 -1.93
N GLY A 32 0.79 -9.21 -2.95
CA GLY A 32 0.10 -10.29 -3.62
C GLY A 32 -0.21 -10.02 -5.08
N ARG A 33 -0.34 -11.08 -5.86
CA ARG A 33 -0.78 -11.01 -7.26
C ARG A 33 -2.26 -11.39 -7.35
N PHE A 34 -3.03 -10.61 -8.08
CA PHE A 34 -4.42 -10.93 -8.39
C PHE A 34 -4.52 -12.24 -9.18
N ARG A 35 -5.53 -13.06 -8.88
CA ARG A 35 -5.81 -14.33 -9.56
C ARG A 35 -7.14 -14.27 -10.29
N ASP A 36 -8.23 -14.05 -9.56
CA ASP A 36 -9.59 -14.10 -10.06
C ASP A 36 -10.57 -13.35 -9.15
N ASN A 37 -11.69 -12.91 -9.72
CA ASN A 37 -12.84 -12.43 -8.95
C ASN A 37 -13.76 -13.63 -8.70
N VAL A 38 -13.93 -14.02 -7.43
CA VAL A 38 -14.87 -15.10 -7.07
C VAL A 38 -16.32 -14.65 -7.26
N VAL A 39 -16.61 -13.38 -6.96
CA VAL A 39 -17.92 -12.71 -7.15
C VAL A 39 -17.67 -11.23 -7.49
N GLY A 40 -18.51 -10.67 -8.37
CA GLY A 40 -18.50 -9.25 -8.73
C GLY A 40 -17.56 -8.90 -9.88
N ASP A 41 -17.83 -7.76 -10.52
CA ASP A 41 -17.07 -7.26 -11.66
C ASP A 41 -16.26 -6.03 -11.28
N LEU A 42 -14.94 -6.14 -11.43
CA LEU A 42 -13.99 -5.03 -11.31
C LEU A 42 -12.91 -5.24 -12.36
N THR A 43 -12.49 -4.20 -13.06
CA THR A 43 -11.27 -4.25 -13.90
C THR A 43 -10.07 -4.49 -12.98
N PRO A 44 -9.47 -5.70 -12.97
CA PRO A 44 -8.48 -6.05 -11.96
C PRO A 44 -7.14 -5.37 -12.28
N ARG A 45 -6.34 -5.17 -11.24
CA ARG A 45 -4.91 -4.81 -11.35
C ARG A 45 -4.08 -6.03 -10.99
N GLN A 46 -2.90 -6.15 -11.57
CA GLN A 46 -2.06 -7.33 -11.36
C GLN A 46 -1.59 -7.50 -9.92
N VAL A 47 -1.29 -6.42 -9.20
CA VAL A 47 -0.61 -6.47 -7.89
C VAL A 47 -1.36 -5.66 -6.83
N LEU A 48 -1.53 -6.27 -5.65
CA LEU A 48 -1.88 -5.63 -4.39
C LEU A 48 -0.62 -5.46 -3.56
N PHE A 49 -0.45 -4.26 -3.00
CA PHE A 49 0.58 -3.99 -2.01
C PHE A 49 -0.02 -3.10 -0.92
N LEU A 50 0.06 -3.56 0.32
CA LEU A 50 -0.47 -2.90 1.51
C LEU A 50 0.67 -2.55 2.45
N VAL A 51 0.71 -1.28 2.83
CA VAL A 51 1.61 -0.73 3.84
C VAL A 51 0.74 -0.06 4.89
N GLU A 52 0.91 -0.45 6.14
CA GLU A 52 0.32 0.23 7.29
C GLU A 52 1.26 1.34 7.75
N TRP A 53 0.70 2.43 8.25
CA TRP A 53 1.43 3.59 8.73
C TRP A 53 0.96 3.92 10.14
N ASP A 54 1.88 4.38 11.00
CA ASP A 54 1.55 4.80 12.36
C ASP A 54 0.49 5.92 12.42
N SER A 55 0.45 6.79 11.39
CA SER A 55 -0.59 7.82 11.22
C SER A 55 -0.66 8.35 9.78
N GLU A 56 -1.68 9.16 9.48
CA GLU A 56 -1.78 9.88 8.20
C GLU A 56 -0.60 10.86 8.01
N GLU A 57 -0.16 11.54 9.07
CA GLU A 57 1.01 12.43 9.03
C GLU A 57 2.29 11.66 8.71
N ALA A 58 2.43 10.43 9.22
CA ALA A 58 3.57 9.56 8.96
C ALA A 58 3.63 9.16 7.47
N PHE A 59 2.47 8.77 6.91
CA PHE A 59 2.31 8.53 5.48
C PHE A 59 2.64 9.76 4.62
N ASN A 60 2.09 10.93 4.97
CA ASN A 60 2.35 12.17 4.25
C ASN A 60 3.83 12.56 4.32
N SER A 61 4.48 12.36 5.46
CA SER A 61 5.92 12.62 5.63
C SER A 61 6.76 11.74 4.71
N PHE A 62 6.46 10.45 4.59
CA PHE A 62 7.13 9.57 3.62
C PHE A 62 6.88 9.98 2.16
N ARG A 63 5.63 10.35 1.83
CA ARG A 63 5.26 10.73 0.47
C ARG A 63 5.96 12.02 0.04
N ASP A 64 6.03 13.00 0.93
CA ASP A 64 6.43 14.37 0.62
C ASP A 64 7.91 14.65 0.96
N ASP A 65 8.68 13.65 1.40
CA ASP A 65 10.09 13.81 1.75
C ASP A 65 10.96 14.12 0.50
N PRO A 66 11.65 15.28 0.45
CA PRO A 66 12.51 15.63 -0.66
C PRO A 66 13.74 14.71 -0.82
N GLU A 67 14.21 14.05 0.25
CA GLU A 67 15.29 13.05 0.18
C GLU A 67 14.86 11.78 -0.58
N LEU A 68 13.55 11.57 -0.76
CA LEU A 68 12.96 10.45 -1.50
C LEU A 68 12.48 10.83 -2.90
N ALA A 69 12.85 12.01 -3.39
CA ALA A 69 12.43 12.51 -4.69
C ALA A 69 12.85 11.60 -5.87
N ASP A 70 13.88 10.77 -5.71
CA ASP A 70 14.32 9.79 -6.71
C ASP A 70 13.64 8.41 -6.57
N LEU A 71 12.99 8.14 -5.43
CA LEU A 71 12.33 6.87 -5.14
C LEU A 71 10.96 6.78 -5.80
N HIS A 72 10.11 7.79 -5.61
CA HIS A 72 8.72 7.78 -6.12
C HIS A 72 8.63 7.68 -7.66
N PRO A 73 9.50 8.33 -8.46
CA PRO A 73 9.50 8.16 -9.91
C PRO A 73 9.73 6.72 -10.38
N LEU A 74 10.46 5.90 -9.63
CA LEU A 74 10.66 4.47 -9.95
C LEU A 74 9.34 3.70 -9.85
N ARG A 75 8.51 4.00 -8.83
CA ARG A 75 7.16 3.43 -8.69
C ARG A 75 6.24 3.91 -9.81
N GLU A 76 6.23 5.21 -10.07
CA GLU A 76 5.29 5.84 -11.00
C GLU A 76 5.55 5.44 -12.45
N SER A 77 6.82 5.35 -12.85
CA SER A 77 7.20 4.91 -14.19
C SER A 77 7.35 3.38 -14.31
N GLY A 78 7.41 2.66 -13.18
CA GLY A 78 7.41 1.20 -13.12
C GLY A 78 6.01 0.58 -13.23
N THR A 79 4.96 1.38 -13.00
CA THR A 79 3.58 0.89 -12.88
C THR A 79 2.58 1.64 -13.75
N ALA A 80 1.43 1.00 -14.00
CA ALA A 80 0.29 1.60 -14.69
C ALA A 80 -1.02 1.21 -14.00
N SER A 81 -2.13 1.82 -14.43
CA SER A 81 -3.46 1.61 -13.83
C SER A 81 -3.46 1.79 -12.31
N TYR A 82 -2.54 2.63 -11.83
CA TYR A 82 -2.14 2.76 -10.43
C TYR A 82 -3.26 3.39 -9.61
N ILE A 83 -3.65 2.70 -8.54
CA ILE A 83 -4.60 3.20 -7.55
C ILE A 83 -3.90 3.22 -6.20
N TRP A 84 -3.79 4.43 -5.62
CA TRP A 84 -3.33 4.67 -4.26
C TRP A 84 -4.52 5.05 -3.39
N GLN A 85 -4.83 4.21 -2.41
CA GLN A 85 -5.95 4.39 -1.51
C GLN A 85 -5.44 4.26 -0.08
N THR A 86 -6.00 5.07 0.81
CA THR A 86 -5.88 4.91 2.25
C THR A 86 -7.13 4.22 2.79
N PHE A 87 -6.98 3.51 3.89
CA PHE A 87 -8.05 2.82 4.60
C PHE A 87 -7.86 3.08 6.09
N ASP A 88 -8.95 3.39 6.77
CA ASP A 88 -9.00 3.45 8.23
C ASP A 88 -9.48 2.11 8.78
N GLY A 89 -8.96 1.70 9.93
CA GLY A 89 -9.32 0.43 10.55
C GLY A 89 -8.49 0.09 11.78
N SER A 90 -8.89 -0.97 12.47
CA SER A 90 -8.04 -1.67 13.45
C SER A 90 -6.87 -2.37 12.77
N ASP A 91 -5.95 -2.96 13.54
CA ASP A 91 -4.72 -3.61 13.05
C ASP A 91 -4.99 -4.46 11.78
N MET A 92 -4.55 -3.92 10.64
CA MET A 92 -4.81 -4.51 9.33
C MET A 92 -3.90 -5.71 9.06
N SER A 93 -2.90 -5.93 9.92
CA SER A 93 -1.94 -7.02 9.79
C SER A 93 -2.30 -8.25 10.60
N ASP A 94 -3.08 -8.09 11.66
CA ASP A 94 -3.62 -9.19 12.46
C ASP A 94 -5.10 -8.92 12.83
N PRO A 95 -6.02 -9.17 11.88
CA PRO A 95 -7.44 -8.93 12.12
C PRO A 95 -8.07 -9.99 13.05
N THR A 96 -7.30 -10.93 13.60
CA THR A 96 -7.87 -12.01 14.43
C THR A 96 -8.42 -11.53 15.77
N GLY A 97 -8.00 -10.35 16.23
CA GLY A 97 -8.46 -9.70 17.47
C GLY A 97 -9.59 -8.69 17.30
N VAL A 98 -10.15 -8.52 16.10
CA VAL A 98 -11.14 -7.46 15.80
C VAL A 98 -12.46 -7.70 16.56
N SER A 99 -12.87 -6.74 17.38
CA SER A 99 -14.14 -6.76 18.11
C SER A 99 -15.31 -6.24 17.27
N LEU A 100 -16.55 -6.49 17.70
CA LEU A 100 -17.73 -5.91 17.03
C LEU A 100 -17.75 -4.39 17.08
N ASP A 101 -17.23 -3.79 18.15
CA ASP A 101 -17.14 -2.34 18.27
C ASP A 101 -16.12 -1.76 17.27
N ASP A 102 -15.00 -2.45 17.05
CA ASP A 102 -14.02 -2.07 16.02
C ASP A 102 -14.63 -2.13 14.61
N VAL A 103 -15.40 -3.19 14.31
CA VAL A 103 -16.14 -3.29 13.04
C VAL A 103 -17.15 -2.15 12.91
N LEU A 104 -17.90 -1.86 13.97
CA LEU A 104 -18.88 -0.77 13.95
C LEU A 104 -18.23 0.59 13.74
N ALA A 105 -17.04 0.82 14.32
CA ALA A 105 -16.27 2.04 14.13
C ALA A 105 -15.86 2.24 12.67
N VAL A 106 -15.45 1.17 11.97
CA VAL A 106 -15.12 1.23 10.52
C VAL A 106 -16.37 1.49 9.66
N LEU A 107 -17.50 0.86 10.00
CA LEU A 107 -18.72 0.95 9.19
C LEU A 107 -19.53 2.24 9.43
N LYS A 108 -19.32 2.91 10.56
CA LYS A 108 -20.04 4.12 10.96
C LYS A 108 -19.01 5.23 11.26
N PRO A 109 -18.51 5.90 10.20
CA PRO A 109 -17.61 7.04 10.38
C PRO A 109 -18.26 8.19 11.15
#